data_AF-A0A2V8NI70-F1
#
_entry.id   AF-A0A2V8NI70-F1
#
_cell.length_a   1.000
_cell.length_b   1.000
_cell.length_c   1.000
_cell.angle_alpha   90.00
_cell.angle_beta   90.00
_cell.angle_gamma   90.00
#
_symmetry.space_group_name_H-M   'P 1'
#
loop_
_entity.id
_entity.type
_entity.pdbx_description
1 polymer ?
#
loop_
_entity_poly.entity_id
_entity_poly.type
_entity_poly.pdbx_seq_one_letter_code
_entity_poly.pdbx_strand_id
1 'polypeptide(L)'
;MIGRVEPSERAAFGQLVQQIEAEIVDRIDRTEAGLKLIVARMRTERERIDVTLPGHRPRRGHLHPITLLRQRIEDIFVSLGYAIEDDREIETDFYNFTALNIPENHPARDPLDTFYTVDGFALRSQTSTVQIHAMERRTAPLRMIAPGRVFRRDTPDATHNPMFYQVEGLCVDRGITMAH
;
A
#
# COMPACT_ATOMS: atom_id res chain seq x y z
N MET A 1 -35.36 -72.45 8.89
CA MET A 1 -34.68 -73.53 8.13
C MET A 1 -33.99 -74.54 9.05
N ILE A 2 -33.19 -74.13 10.04
CA ILE A 2 -32.52 -75.04 11.00
C ILE A 2 -33.46 -76.02 11.73
N GLY A 3 -34.69 -75.60 12.04
CA GLY A 3 -35.68 -76.46 12.73
C GLY A 3 -36.22 -77.62 11.89
N ARG A 4 -35.87 -77.71 10.60
CA ARG A 4 -36.27 -78.80 9.67
C ARG A 4 -35.13 -79.79 9.37
N VAL A 5 -33.96 -79.63 10.00
CA VAL A 5 -32.78 -80.50 9.85
C VAL A 5 -32.73 -81.49 11.03
N GLU A 6 -32.23 -82.71 10.79
CA GLU A 6 -32.05 -83.73 11.83
C GLU A 6 -31.14 -83.23 12.97
N PRO A 7 -31.43 -83.53 14.25
CA PRO A 7 -30.70 -82.98 15.40
C PRO A 7 -29.19 -83.19 15.35
N SER A 8 -28.72 -84.31 14.79
CA SER A 8 -27.31 -84.65 14.61
C SER A 8 -26.58 -83.75 13.59
N GLU A 9 -27.30 -83.18 12.63
CA GLU A 9 -26.74 -82.41 11.52
C GLU A 9 -26.93 -80.89 11.67
N ARG A 10 -27.77 -80.45 12.62
CA ARG A 10 -28.06 -79.02 12.88
C ARG A 10 -26.82 -78.17 13.16
N ALA A 11 -25.83 -78.72 13.85
CA ALA A 11 -24.59 -78.01 14.19
C ALA A 11 -23.75 -77.71 12.93
N ALA A 12 -23.54 -78.73 12.09
CA ALA A 12 -22.81 -78.59 10.83
C ALA A 12 -23.55 -77.68 9.84
N PHE A 13 -24.87 -77.82 9.74
CA PHE A 13 -25.71 -76.97 8.90
C PHE A 13 -25.70 -75.50 9.38
N GLY A 14 -25.74 -75.26 10.69
CA GLY A 14 -25.63 -73.91 11.26
C GLY A 14 -24.28 -73.25 10.99
N GLN A 15 -23.18 -74.01 11.11
CA GLN A 15 -21.84 -73.53 10.73
C GLN A 15 -21.75 -73.19 9.24
N LEU A 16 -22.31 -74.04 8.38
CA LEU A 16 -22.35 -73.79 6.93
C LEU A 16 -23.12 -72.51 6.59
N VAL A 17 -24.31 -72.31 7.19
CA VAL A 17 -25.11 -71.10 6.98
C VAL A 17 -24.35 -69.85 7.44
N GLN A 18 -23.72 -69.89 8.62
CA GLN A 18 -22.95 -68.75 9.14
C GLN A 18 -21.72 -68.42 8.29
N GLN A 19 -21.03 -69.43 7.77
CA GLN A 19 -19.91 -69.23 6.85
C GLN A 19 -20.35 -68.57 5.54
N ILE A 20 -21.46 -69.05 4.95
CA ILE A 20 -22.02 -68.47 3.73
C ILE A 20 -22.53 -67.04 3.97
N GLU A 21 -23.19 -66.79 5.09
CA GLU A 21 -23.65 -65.46 5.47
C GLU A 21 -22.47 -64.49 5.63
N ALA A 22 -21.41 -64.90 6.32
CA ALA A 22 -20.20 -64.10 6.47
C ALA A 22 -19.51 -63.82 5.12
N GLU A 23 -19.45 -64.80 4.22
CA GLU A 23 -18.90 -64.61 2.87
C GLU A 23 -19.73 -63.63 2.03
N ILE A 24 -21.06 -63.72 2.10
CA ILE A 24 -21.96 -62.81 1.39
C ILE A 24 -21.83 -61.39 1.93
N VAL A 25 -21.83 -61.20 3.24
CA VAL A 25 -21.70 -59.89 3.89
C VAL A 25 -20.33 -59.29 3.55
N ASP A 26 -19.24 -60.05 3.67
CA ASP A 26 -17.90 -59.57 3.30
C ASP A 26 -17.80 -59.18 1.81
N ARG A 27 -18.43 -59.95 0.91
CA ARG A 27 -18.50 -59.58 -0.52
C ARG A 27 -19.30 -58.29 -0.74
N ILE A 28 -20.42 -58.11 -0.05
CA ILE A 28 -21.24 -56.88 -0.12
C ILE A 28 -20.43 -55.69 0.39
N ASP A 29 -19.80 -55.81 1.56
CA ASP A 29 -19.03 -54.74 2.20
C ASP A 29 -17.84 -54.31 1.34
N ARG A 30 -17.09 -55.27 0.76
CA ARG A 30 -16.00 -54.98 -0.17
C ARG A 30 -16.48 -54.29 -1.44
N THR A 31 -17.62 -54.73 -1.97
CA THR A 31 -18.21 -54.13 -3.16
C THR A 31 -18.68 -52.70 -2.89
N GLU A 32 -19.34 -52.48 -1.75
CA GLU A 32 -19.77 -51.15 -1.31
C GLU A 32 -18.58 -50.21 -1.09
N ALA A 33 -17.53 -50.68 -0.42
CA ALA A 33 -16.30 -49.91 -0.22
C ALA A 33 -15.62 -49.53 -1.56
N GLY A 34 -15.56 -50.47 -2.50
CA GLY A 34 -15.04 -50.24 -3.84
C GLY A 34 -15.86 -49.20 -4.61
N LEU A 35 -17.19 -49.31 -4.58
CA LEU A 35 -18.09 -48.34 -5.20
C LEU A 35 -17.96 -46.94 -4.58
N LYS A 36 -17.84 -46.85 -3.25
CA LYS A 36 -17.62 -45.57 -2.55
C LYS A 36 -16.34 -44.88 -3.03
N LEU A 37 -15.25 -45.62 -3.19
CA LEU A 37 -13.98 -45.09 -3.73
C LEU A 37 -14.13 -44.59 -5.17
N ILE A 38 -14.83 -45.34 -6.03
CA ILE A 38 -15.08 -44.94 -7.42
C ILE A 38 -15.91 -43.65 -7.45
N VAL A 39 -16.99 -43.58 -6.67
CA VAL A 39 -17.86 -42.39 -6.60
C VAL A 39 -17.08 -41.18 -6.10
N ALA A 40 -16.27 -41.33 -5.05
CA ALA A 40 -15.43 -40.25 -4.53
C ALA A 40 -14.44 -39.74 -5.58
N ARG A 41 -13.73 -40.65 -6.27
CA ARG A 41 -12.77 -40.29 -7.32
C ARG A 41 -13.44 -39.57 -8.50
N MET A 42 -14.60 -40.05 -8.94
CA MET A 42 -15.37 -39.40 -10.01
C MET A 42 -15.84 -38.00 -9.63
N ARG A 43 -16.26 -37.79 -8.37
CA ARG A 43 -16.58 -36.45 -7.87
C ARG A 43 -15.37 -35.53 -7.89
N THR A 44 -14.22 -35.99 -7.41
CA THR A 44 -12.97 -35.20 -7.41
C THR A 44 -12.52 -34.83 -8.82
N GLU A 45 -12.57 -35.76 -9.78
CA GLU A 45 -12.20 -35.46 -11.17
C GLU A 45 -13.17 -34.47 -11.83
N ARG A 46 -14.48 -34.60 -11.55
CA ARG A 46 -15.50 -33.67 -12.06
C ARG A 46 -15.35 -32.27 -11.47
N GLU A 47 -14.99 -32.19 -10.19
CA GLU A 47 -14.82 -30.94 -9.46
C GLU A 47 -13.37 -30.40 -9.55
N ARG A 48 -12.54 -31.03 -10.38
CA ARG A 48 -11.17 -30.60 -10.63
C ARG A 48 -11.20 -29.27 -11.36
N ILE A 49 -10.79 -28.22 -10.66
CA ILE A 49 -10.64 -26.88 -11.20
C ILE A 49 -9.17 -26.59 -11.48
N ASP A 50 -8.92 -25.71 -12.45
CA ASP A 50 -7.60 -25.13 -12.66
C ASP A 50 -7.36 -24.00 -11.66
N VAL A 51 -6.53 -24.29 -10.65
CA VAL A 51 -6.16 -23.34 -9.58
C VAL A 51 -5.25 -22.20 -10.05
N THR A 52 -4.74 -22.27 -11.29
CA THR A 52 -3.89 -21.22 -11.88
C THR A 52 -4.70 -20.14 -12.59
N LEU A 53 -5.99 -20.38 -12.84
CA LEU A 53 -6.87 -19.41 -13.48
C LEU A 53 -6.93 -18.10 -12.65
N PRO A 54 -6.80 -16.94 -13.31
CA PRO A 54 -6.99 -15.67 -12.64
C PRO A 54 -8.42 -15.58 -12.07
N GLY A 55 -8.52 -15.55 -10.74
CA GLY A 55 -9.79 -15.32 -10.06
C GLY A 55 -10.29 -13.88 -10.23
N HIS A 56 -11.55 -13.63 -9.87
CA HIS A 56 -12.10 -12.28 -9.81
C HIS A 56 -11.46 -11.49 -8.68
N ARG A 57 -10.49 -10.63 -9.02
CA ARG A 57 -9.79 -9.77 -8.07
C ARG A 57 -10.20 -8.30 -8.29
N PRO A 58 -10.44 -7.52 -7.23
CA PRO A 58 -10.56 -6.09 -7.38
C PRO A 58 -9.24 -5.52 -7.92
N ARG A 59 -9.33 -4.52 -8.80
CA ARG A 59 -8.15 -3.80 -9.28
C ARG A 59 -7.50 -3.08 -8.10
N ARG A 60 -6.20 -3.29 -7.90
CA ARG A 60 -5.43 -2.53 -6.92
C ARG A 60 -5.22 -1.11 -7.44
N GLY A 61 -5.40 -0.11 -6.58
CA GLY A 61 -4.99 1.26 -6.88
C GLY A 61 -3.47 1.41 -6.86
N HIS A 62 -3.00 2.54 -7.36
CA HIS A 62 -1.59 2.94 -7.33
C HIS A 62 -1.46 4.36 -6.78
N LEU A 63 -0.35 4.63 -6.09
CA LEU A 63 0.00 6.00 -5.71
C LEU A 63 0.50 6.76 -6.93
N HIS A 64 0.30 8.09 -6.92
CA HIS A 64 0.86 8.96 -7.95
C HIS A 64 2.39 8.91 -7.90
N PRO A 65 3.11 8.96 -9.04
CA PRO A 65 4.58 8.93 -9.07
C PRO A 65 5.25 9.99 -8.18
N ILE A 66 4.66 11.19 -8.12
CA ILE A 66 5.14 12.27 -7.22
C ILE A 66 4.99 11.88 -5.75
N THR A 67 3.91 11.20 -5.36
CA THR A 67 3.73 10.71 -3.98
C THR A 67 4.79 9.67 -3.63
N LEU A 68 5.07 8.74 -4.54
CA LEU A 68 6.13 7.74 -4.35
C LEU A 68 7.51 8.38 -4.21
N LEU A 69 7.81 9.38 -5.05
CA LEU A 69 9.08 10.11 -4.98
C LEU A 69 9.20 10.93 -3.69
N ARG A 70 8.13 11.64 -3.31
CA ARG A 70 8.06 12.39 -2.06
C ARG A 70 8.34 11.50 -0.86
N GLN A 71 7.62 10.37 -0.74
CA GLN A 71 7.81 9.41 0.35
C GLN A 71 9.24 8.89 0.41
N ARG A 72 9.84 8.58 -0.75
CA ARG A 72 11.24 8.13 -0.80
C ARG A 72 12.22 9.21 -0.30
N ILE A 73 12.00 10.48 -0.65
CA ILE A 73 12.83 11.58 -0.15
C ILE A 73 12.63 11.76 1.36
N GLU A 74 11.37 11.73 1.82
CA GLU A 74 11.02 11.79 3.24
C GLU A 74 11.71 10.68 4.05
N ASP A 75 11.63 9.43 3.59
CA ASP A 75 12.27 8.28 4.25
C ASP A 75 13.80 8.46 4.40
N ILE A 76 14.47 8.97 3.35
CA ILE A 76 15.91 9.22 3.38
C ILE A 76 16.24 10.26 4.46
N PHE A 77 15.55 11.40 4.49
CA PHE A 77 15.86 12.48 5.43
C PHE A 77 15.44 12.16 6.87
N VAL A 78 14.32 11.47 7.06
CA VAL A 78 13.91 10.97 8.38
C VAL A 78 14.97 10.01 8.94
N SER A 79 15.57 9.14 8.10
CA SER A 79 16.66 8.25 8.53
C SER A 79 17.93 9.01 8.96
N LEU A 80 18.11 10.25 8.48
CA LEU A 80 19.19 11.17 8.86
C LEU A 80 18.84 12.04 10.08
N GLY A 81 17.64 11.87 10.66
CA GLY A 81 17.17 12.62 11.82
C GLY A 81 16.56 13.99 11.49
N TYR A 82 16.15 14.23 10.23
CA TYR A 82 15.42 15.44 9.86
C TYR A 82 13.93 15.28 10.17
N ALA A 83 13.30 16.35 10.65
CA ALA A 83 11.85 16.43 10.77
C ALA A 83 11.20 16.78 9.42
N ILE A 84 9.95 16.35 9.21
CA ILE A 84 9.14 16.78 8.07
C ILE A 84 8.25 17.92 8.55
N GLU A 85 8.35 19.09 7.93
CA GLU A 85 7.45 20.23 8.19
C GLU A 85 6.59 20.50 6.96
N ASP A 86 5.33 20.85 7.20
CA ASP A 86 4.39 21.31 6.18
C ASP A 86 3.68 22.55 6.72
N ASP A 87 3.33 23.48 5.84
CA ASP A 87 2.66 24.73 6.20
C ASP A 87 1.81 25.21 5.02
N ARG A 88 1.10 26.31 5.23
CA ARG A 88 0.19 26.94 4.28
C ARG A 88 0.81 27.16 2.89
N GLU A 89 -0.04 27.07 1.87
CA GLU A 89 0.29 27.36 0.47
C GLU A 89 0.01 28.82 0.08
N ILE A 90 -0.85 29.50 0.83
CA ILE A 90 -1.14 30.92 0.69
C ILE A 90 -0.36 31.67 1.76
N GLU A 91 0.50 32.57 1.34
CA GLU A 91 1.45 33.27 2.18
C GLU A 91 1.36 34.79 2.04
N THR A 92 1.96 35.49 2.99
CA THR A 92 2.21 36.93 2.84
C THR A 92 3.46 37.16 2.00
N ASP A 93 3.55 38.33 1.35
CA ASP A 93 4.78 38.77 0.67
C ASP A 93 6.01 38.71 1.59
N PHE A 94 5.81 39.01 2.89
CA PHE A 94 6.87 38.94 3.89
C PHE A 94 7.50 37.55 3.97
N TYR A 95 6.71 36.49 4.18
CA TYR A 95 7.25 35.13 4.31
C TYR A 95 7.73 34.56 2.98
N ASN A 96 7.08 34.90 1.87
CA ASN A 96 7.46 34.36 0.56
C ASN A 96 8.73 35.01 0.00
N PHE A 97 9.06 36.23 0.43
CA PHE A 97 10.19 36.98 -0.09
C PHE A 97 11.01 37.76 0.95
N THR A 98 10.40 38.66 1.71
CA THR A 98 11.14 39.62 2.58
C THR A 98 12.03 38.89 3.61
N ALA A 99 11.48 37.89 4.28
CA ALA A 99 12.19 37.08 5.27
C ALA A 99 13.34 36.26 4.67
N LEU A 100 13.33 36.03 3.35
CA LEU A 100 14.36 35.33 2.58
C LEU A 100 15.40 36.30 2.01
N ASN A 101 15.44 37.55 2.48
CA ASN A 101 16.35 38.59 2.02
C ASN A 101 16.21 38.92 0.52
N ILE A 102 15.01 38.76 -0.02
CA ILE A 102 14.67 39.16 -1.39
C ILE A 102 13.95 40.51 -1.24
N PRO A 103 14.51 41.68 -1.57
CA PRO A 103 13.81 42.98 -1.42
C PRO A 103 12.79 43.25 -2.54
N GLU A 104 11.92 44.27 -2.38
CA GLU A 104 10.85 44.62 -3.35
C GLU A 104 11.32 44.77 -4.80
N ASN A 105 12.49 45.38 -5.00
CA ASN A 105 13.05 45.62 -6.34
C ASN A 105 13.80 44.40 -6.92
N HIS A 106 13.74 43.24 -6.27
CA HIS A 106 14.45 42.06 -6.71
C HIS A 106 13.70 41.35 -7.85
N PRO A 107 14.39 40.93 -8.94
CA PRO A 107 13.74 40.26 -10.08
C PRO A 107 12.89 39.03 -9.70
N ALA A 108 13.31 38.27 -8.68
CA ALA A 108 12.55 37.11 -8.19
C ALA A 108 11.17 37.45 -7.58
N ARG A 109 10.84 38.74 -7.37
CA ARG A 109 9.52 39.20 -6.92
C ARG A 109 8.65 39.70 -8.07
N ASP A 110 9.08 39.54 -9.32
CA ASP A 110 8.33 40.06 -10.46
C ASP A 110 6.85 39.61 -10.38
N PRO A 111 5.88 40.54 -10.38
CA PRO A 111 4.46 40.21 -10.37
C PRO A 111 4.01 39.32 -11.55
N LEU A 112 4.82 39.22 -12.59
CA LEU A 112 4.60 38.31 -13.71
C LEU A 112 4.91 36.84 -13.37
N ASP A 113 5.70 36.56 -12.33
CA ASP A 113 6.15 35.21 -11.99
C ASP A 113 5.39 34.61 -10.80
N THR A 114 4.68 35.43 -10.00
CA THR A 114 3.98 35.01 -8.78
C THR A 114 2.48 35.25 -8.87
N PHE A 115 1.68 34.30 -8.37
CA PHE A 115 0.24 34.48 -8.26
C PHE A 115 -0.12 35.23 -6.98
N TYR A 116 -0.81 36.37 -7.12
CA TYR A 116 -1.37 37.12 -6.02
C TYR A 116 -2.89 37.00 -5.95
N THR A 117 -3.44 36.96 -4.74
CA THR A 117 -4.88 37.04 -4.49
C THR A 117 -5.33 38.51 -4.54
N VAL A 118 -6.65 38.72 -4.63
CA VAL A 118 -7.24 40.06 -4.59
C VAL A 118 -6.97 40.80 -3.28
N ASP A 119 -6.74 40.07 -2.19
CA ASP A 119 -6.45 40.60 -0.86
C ASP A 119 -4.95 40.84 -0.61
N GLY A 120 -4.09 40.65 -1.63
CA GLY A 120 -2.65 40.90 -1.55
C GLY A 120 -1.81 39.76 -0.98
N PHE A 121 -2.38 38.57 -0.77
CA PHE A 121 -1.60 37.37 -0.44
C PHE A 121 -0.97 36.74 -1.69
N ALA A 122 0.10 35.99 -1.54
CA ALA A 122 0.75 35.25 -2.62
C ALA A 122 0.47 33.75 -2.47
N LEU A 123 0.26 33.04 -3.59
CA LEU A 123 0.51 31.60 -3.58
C LEU A 123 2.02 31.41 -3.49
N ARG A 124 2.49 30.59 -2.55
CA ARG A 124 3.93 30.45 -2.30
C ARG A 124 4.67 29.97 -3.56
N SER A 125 5.75 30.66 -3.89
CA SER A 125 6.59 30.32 -5.05
C SER A 125 7.65 29.27 -4.72
N GLN A 126 7.84 29.01 -3.42
CA GLN A 126 8.84 28.12 -2.85
C GLN A 126 8.40 27.62 -1.47
N THR A 127 8.96 26.50 -1.03
CA THR A 127 8.72 25.92 0.31
C THR A 127 9.61 26.54 1.40
N SER A 128 10.46 27.50 1.04
CA SER A 128 11.27 28.27 1.99
C SER A 128 10.43 29.03 3.03
N THR A 129 9.16 29.33 2.73
CA THR A 129 8.24 29.94 3.70
C THR A 129 8.09 29.09 4.96
N VAL A 130 8.01 27.75 4.80
CA VAL A 130 7.93 26.78 5.88
C VAL A 130 9.17 26.84 6.78
N GLN A 131 10.34 27.10 6.19
CA GLN A 131 11.60 27.23 6.94
C GLN A 131 11.60 28.45 7.84
N ILE A 132 11.10 29.60 7.34
CA ILE A 132 10.97 30.82 8.16
C ILE A 132 10.02 30.57 9.34
N HIS A 133 8.82 30.04 9.07
CA HIS A 133 7.85 29.72 10.14
C HIS A 133 8.44 28.71 11.14
N ALA A 134 9.18 27.71 10.68
CA ALA A 134 9.83 26.75 11.56
C ALA A 134 10.90 27.39 12.45
N MET A 135 11.70 28.32 11.92
CA MET A 135 12.72 29.07 12.68
C MET A 135 12.12 30.07 13.67
N GLU A 136 10.92 30.60 13.40
CA GLU A 136 10.19 31.43 14.38
C GLU A 136 9.60 30.60 15.52
N ARG A 137 9.14 29.38 15.20
CA ARG A 137 8.59 28.44 16.20
C ARG A 137 9.67 27.74 17.02
N ARG A 138 10.85 27.50 16.45
CA ARG A 138 11.92 26.67 17.03
C ARG A 138 13.28 27.34 16.80
N THR A 139 14.13 27.28 17.83
CA THR A 139 15.53 27.71 17.72
C THR A 139 16.45 26.55 17.34
N ALA A 140 17.72 26.83 17.04
CA ALA A 140 18.72 25.80 16.77
C ALA A 140 18.96 24.90 18.01
N PRO A 141 19.25 23.59 17.82
CA PRO A 141 19.45 22.88 16.55
C PRO A 141 18.14 22.60 15.80
N LEU A 142 18.12 22.87 14.49
CA LEU A 142 16.96 22.64 13.63
C LEU A 142 17.39 21.90 12.36
N ARG A 143 16.85 20.69 12.15
CA ARG A 143 17.02 19.91 10.93
C ARG A 143 15.66 19.50 10.41
N MET A 144 15.29 19.97 9.23
CA MET A 144 13.99 19.71 8.66
C MET A 144 14.02 19.66 7.14
N ILE A 145 13.03 18.98 6.56
CA ILE A 145 12.65 19.10 5.16
C ILE A 145 11.22 19.63 5.05
N ALA A 146 10.95 20.38 4.00
CA ALA A 146 9.65 20.96 3.69
C ALA A 146 9.20 20.49 2.30
N PRO A 147 8.56 19.30 2.17
CA PRO A 147 7.94 18.87 0.93
C PRO A 147 6.58 19.56 0.73
N GLY A 148 6.36 20.17 -0.43
CA GLY A 148 5.11 20.91 -0.66
C GLY A 148 4.85 21.31 -2.10
N ARG A 149 3.59 21.68 -2.38
CA ARG A 149 3.22 22.33 -3.64
C ARG A 149 3.66 23.77 -3.65
N VAL A 150 4.09 24.25 -4.81
CA VAL A 150 4.47 25.64 -5.08
C VAL A 150 3.88 26.07 -6.41
N PHE A 151 3.80 27.38 -6.59
CA PHE A 151 3.07 27.97 -7.69
C PHE A 151 3.91 29.03 -8.40
N ARG A 152 3.93 28.97 -9.72
CA ARG A 152 4.61 29.97 -10.57
C ARG A 152 3.71 30.31 -11.73
N ARG A 153 3.68 31.57 -12.12
CA ARG A 153 2.86 32.04 -13.24
C ARG A 153 3.56 31.77 -14.58
N ASP A 154 3.97 30.53 -14.78
CA ASP A 154 4.57 30.09 -16.02
C ASP A 154 3.50 29.76 -17.06
N THR A 155 3.80 29.96 -18.34
CA THR A 155 2.91 29.50 -19.41
C THR A 155 3.01 27.97 -19.49
N PRO A 156 1.90 27.21 -19.36
CA PRO A 156 1.95 25.76 -19.38
C PRO A 156 2.53 25.23 -20.68
N ASP A 157 3.55 24.37 -20.58
CA ASP A 157 4.14 23.65 -21.70
C ASP A 157 4.60 22.25 -21.26
N ALA A 158 5.43 21.57 -22.05
CA ALA A 158 5.91 20.23 -21.73
C ALA A 158 6.81 20.14 -20.49
N THR A 159 7.38 21.27 -20.05
CA THR A 159 8.36 21.40 -18.97
C THR A 159 7.92 22.32 -17.83
N HIS A 160 6.93 23.19 -18.07
CA HIS A 160 6.44 24.17 -17.12
C HIS A 160 4.99 23.87 -16.74
N ASN A 161 4.74 23.80 -15.43
CA ASN A 161 3.40 23.67 -14.87
C ASN A 161 3.21 24.78 -13.82
N PRO A 162 2.10 25.53 -13.86
CA PRO A 162 1.83 26.57 -12.87
C PRO A 162 1.78 26.08 -11.42
N MET A 163 1.58 24.77 -11.22
CA MET A 163 1.71 24.10 -9.93
C MET A 163 2.63 22.90 -10.05
N PHE A 164 3.63 22.83 -9.18
CA PHE A 164 4.54 21.70 -9.09
C PHE A 164 4.96 21.47 -7.63
N TYR A 165 5.79 20.45 -7.41
CA TYR A 165 6.21 20.05 -6.08
C TYR A 165 7.69 20.36 -5.88
N GLN A 166 8.02 20.90 -4.71
CA GLN A 166 9.38 21.09 -4.25
C GLN A 166 9.60 20.36 -2.94
N VAL A 167 10.85 20.02 -2.66
CA VAL A 167 11.31 19.59 -1.34
C VAL A 167 12.54 20.42 -1.04
N GLU A 168 12.44 21.28 -0.03
CA GLU A 168 13.60 22.01 0.48
C GLU A 168 14.05 21.45 1.82
N GLY A 169 15.33 21.66 2.17
CA GLY A 169 15.90 21.20 3.43
C GLY A 169 16.62 22.33 4.16
N LEU A 170 16.51 22.35 5.48
CA LEU A 170 17.17 23.29 6.37
C LEU A 170 17.94 22.52 7.45
N CYS A 171 19.20 22.90 7.67
CA CYS A 171 20.04 22.39 8.77
C CYS A 171 20.77 23.56 9.42
N VAL A 172 20.36 23.91 10.63
CA VAL A 172 20.92 25.00 11.42
C VAL A 172 21.38 24.46 12.75
N ASP A 173 22.69 24.48 12.98
CA ASP A 173 23.32 24.09 14.24
C ASP A 173 24.73 24.72 14.33
N ARG A 174 25.36 24.65 15.50
CA ARG A 174 26.75 25.04 15.67
C ARG A 174 27.66 24.06 14.93
N GLY A 175 28.64 24.59 14.20
CA GLY A 175 29.64 23.76 13.51
C GLY A 175 29.15 23.13 12.20
N ILE A 176 27.99 23.54 11.68
CA ILE A 176 27.61 23.23 10.29
C ILE A 176 28.55 23.98 9.35
N THR A 177 29.19 23.25 8.45
CA THR A 177 30.10 23.80 7.44
C THR A 177 29.78 23.20 6.07
N MET A 178 30.31 23.83 5.02
CA MET A 178 30.25 23.28 3.66
C MET A 178 31.29 22.17 3.42
N ALA A 179 32.13 21.86 4.42
CA ALA A 179 33.18 20.86 4.29
C ALA A 179 32.60 19.44 4.23
N HIS A 180 33.36 18.54 3.61
CA HIS A 180 33.12 17.10 3.59
C HIS A 180 33.64 16.45 4.87
#